data_AF-A0A2E2ES10-F1
#
_entry.id   AF-A0A2E2ES10-F1
#
_cell.length_a   1.000
_cell.length_b   1.000
_cell.length_c   1.000
_cell.angle_alpha   90.00
_cell.angle_beta   90.00
_cell.angle_gamma   90.00
#
_symmetry.space_group_name_H-M   'P 1'
#
loop_
_entity.id
_entity.type
_entity.pdbx_description
1 polymer ?
#
loop_
_entity_poly.entity_id
_entity_poly.type
_entity_poly.pdbx_seq_one_letter_code
_entity_poly.pdbx_strand_id
1 'polypeptide(L)' 'MKTKILNKLSEIERDKNIEILFAVESGSRAWGFASPASDYDIRFVYKHKKDWYLNLWDQK' A
#
# COMPACT_ATOMS: atom_id res chain seq x y z
N MET A 1 15.00 5.85 4.17
CA MET A 1 14.18 4.71 3.71
C MET A 1 12.70 4.87 4.04
N LYS A 2 12.33 4.98 5.32
CA LYS A 2 10.93 5.18 5.76
C LYS A 2 10.18 6.25 4.95
N THR A 3 10.80 7.41 4.73
CA THR A 3 10.25 8.49 3.90
C THR A 3 9.97 8.08 2.45
N LYS A 4 10.82 7.26 1.82
CA LYS A 4 10.62 6.76 0.45
C LYS A 4 9.39 5.84 0.38
N ILE A 5 9.23 4.95 1.36
CA ILE A 5 8.08 4.05 1.46
C ILE A 5 6.81 4.86 1.66
N LEU A 6 6.80 5.79 2.62
CA LEU A 6 5.64 6.64 2.89
C LEU A 6 5.24 7.46 1.66
N ASN A 7 6.20 8.08 0.96
CA ASN A 7 5.93 8.81 -0.27
C ASN A 7 5.31 7.91 -1.35
N LYS A 8 5.77 6.66 -1.47
CA LYS A 8 5.21 5.72 -2.44
C LYS A 8 3.80 5.27 -2.07
N LEU A 9 3.52 5.07 -0.77
CA LEU A 9 2.16 4.78 -0.31
C LEU A 9 1.22 5.95 -0.60
N SER A 10 1.63 7.19 -0.33
CA SER A 10 0.84 8.39 -0.66
C SER A 10 0.62 8.58 -2.16
N GLU A 11 1.62 8.23 -2.99
CA GLU A 11 1.48 8.19 -4.45
C GLU A 11 0.41 7.16 -4.86
N ILE A 12 0.46 5.95 -4.31
CA ILE A 12 -0.52 4.88 -4.58
C ILE A 12 -1.93 5.29 -4.15
N GLU A 13 -2.10 5.88 -2.96
CA GLU A 13 -3.40 6.40 -2.49
C GLU A 13 -4.02 7.38 -3.47
N ARG A 14 -3.22 8.35 -3.94
CA ARG A 14 -3.67 9.36 -4.92
C ARG A 14 -3.99 8.72 -6.27
N ASP A 15 -3.07 7.93 -6.82
CA ASP A 15 -3.15 7.41 -8.18
C ASP A 15 -4.25 6.35 -8.32
N LYS A 16 -4.59 5.65 -7.23
CA LYS A 16 -5.68 4.67 -7.18
C LYS A 16 -6.96 5.22 -6.55
N ASN A 17 -6.94 6.45 -6.03
CA ASN A 17 -8.05 7.06 -5.29
C ASN A 17 -8.59 6.13 -4.17
N ILE A 18 -7.66 5.60 -3.38
CA ILE A 18 -7.91 4.74 -2.21
C ILE A 18 -7.35 5.40 -0.94
N GLU A 19 -7.85 4.99 0.21
CA GLU A 19 -7.30 5.34 1.52
C GLU A 19 -6.65 4.08 2.12
N ILE A 20 -5.36 4.15 2.44
CA ILE A 20 -4.62 3.09 3.12
C ILE A 20 -4.86 3.23 4.63
N LEU A 21 -5.50 2.23 5.22
CA LEU A 21 -5.88 2.22 6.64
C LEU A 21 -4.74 1.75 7.54
N PHE A 22 -3.93 0.82 7.03
CA PHE A 22 -2.83 0.21 7.76
C PHE A 22 -1.80 -0.36 6.79
N ALA A 23 -0.51 -0.18 7.10
CA ALA A 23 0.58 -0.71 6.29
C ALA A 23 1.68 -1.29 7.18
N VAL A 24 2.24 -2.43 6.76
CA VAL A 24 3.32 -3.14 7.46
C VAL A 24 4.36 -3.65 6.49
N GLU A 25 5.58 -3.78 6.99
CA GLU A 25 6.63 -4.52 6.30
C GLU A 25 6.45 -6.02 6.55
N SER A 26 6.61 -6.83 5.51
CA SER A 26 6.35 -8.28 5.56
C SER A 26 7.44 -9.15 4.93
N GLY A 27 8.55 -8.52 4.54
CA GLY A 27 9.64 -9.12 3.77
C GLY A 27 10.79 -9.63 4.62
N SER A 28 11.87 -10.03 3.94
CA SER A 28 13.12 -10.51 4.56
C SER A 28 13.67 -9.57 5.66
N ARG A 29 13.44 -8.26 5.49
CA ARG A 29 13.81 -7.21 6.45
C ARG A 29 12.98 -7.24 7.73
N ALA A 30 11.67 -7.49 7.62
CA ALA A 30 10.80 -7.67 8.79
C ALA A 30 11.14 -8.94 9.57
N TRP A 31 11.65 -9.98 8.89
CA TRP A 31 12.04 -11.24 9.50
C TRP A 31 13.51 -11.29 9.98
N GLY A 32 14.31 -10.25 9.70
CA GLY A 32 15.70 -10.17 10.15
C GLY A 32 16.72 -10.95 9.32
N PHE A 33 16.37 -11.42 8.13
CA PHE A 33 17.27 -12.17 7.21
C PHE A 33 17.59 -11.39 5.93
N ALA A 34 17.42 -10.07 5.94
CA ALA A 34 17.71 -9.24 4.78
C ALA A 34 19.20 -9.11 4.52
N SER A 35 19.56 -9.17 3.24
CA SER A 35 20.87 -8.80 2.73
C SER A 35 20.91 -7.30 2.36
N PRO A 36 22.09 -6.71 2.11
CA PRO A 36 22.19 -5.36 1.57
C PRO A 36 21.43 -5.15 0.26
N ALA A 37 21.32 -6.21 -0.57
CA ALA A 37 20.60 -6.19 -1.84
C ALA A 37 19.08 -6.43 -1.70
N SER A 38 18.59 -6.77 -0.51
CA SER A 38 17.17 -7.03 -0.28
C SER A 38 16.33 -5.77 -0.46
N ASP A 39 15.21 -5.92 -1.16
CA ASP A 39 14.17 -4.91 -1.35
C ASP A 39 13.25 -4.79 -0.11
N TYR A 40 12.08 -4.16 -0.29
CA TYR A 40 11.10 -3.89 0.77
C TYR A 40 9.73 -4.39 0.35
N ASP A 41 9.24 -5.42 1.03
CA ASP A 41 7.88 -5.94 0.85
C ASP A 41 6.90 -5.25 1.80
N ILE A 42 6.02 -4.41 1.27
CA ILE A 42 4.99 -3.71 2.04
C ILE A 42 3.61 -4.31 1.74
N ARG A 43 2.86 -4.65 2.79
CA ARG A 43 1.46 -5.06 2.73
C ARG A 43 0.60 -4.02 3.40
N PHE A 44 -0.60 -3.80 2.88
CA PHE A 44 -1.51 -2.82 3.44
C PHE A 44 -2.97 -3.21 3.26
N VAL A 45 -3.80 -2.68 4.15
CA VAL A 45 -5.26 -2.71 4.07
C VAL A 45 -5.72 -1.35 3.57
N TYR A 46 -6.63 -1.34 2.59
CA TYR A 46 -7.15 -0.12 2.01
C TYR A 46 -8.67 -0.17 1.86
N LYS A 47 -9.28 0.99 1.67
CA LYS A 47 -10.68 1.14 1.27
C LYS A 47 -10.80 2.12 0.11
N HIS A 48 -11.83 1.95 -0.71
CA HIS A 48 -12.27 2.98 -1.65
C HIS A 48 -13.18 3.99 -0.96
N LYS A 49 -13.49 5.08 -1.66
CA LYS A 49 -14.60 5.98 -1.29
C LYS A 49 -15.92 5.22 -1.39
N LYS A 50 -16.89 5.60 -0.55
CA LYS A 50 -18.22 4.97 -0.46
C LYS A 50 -18.88 4.77 -1.84
N ASP A 51 -18.81 5.78 -2.70
CA ASP A 51 -19.47 5.79 -4.02
C ASP A 51 -18.89 4.76 -4.99
N TRP A 52 -17.66 4.26 -4.75
CA TRP A 52 -17.09 3.15 -5.50
C TRP A 52 -17.85 1.85 -5.22
N TYR A 53 -18.24 1.62 -3.96
CA TYR A 53 -19.02 0.44 -3.55
C TYR A 53 -20.51 0.58 -3.87
N LEU A 54 -21.04 1.81 -3.82
CA LEU A 54 -22.46 2.11 -4.05
C LEU A 54 -22.74 2.43 -5.52
N ASN A 55 -22.12 1.69 -6.43
CA ASN A 55 -22.40 1.78 -7.86
C ASN A 55 -23.21 0.56 -8.30
N LEU A 56 -24.34 0.78 -8.97
CA LEU A 56 -25.19 -0.28 -9.50
C LEU A 56 -24.66 -0.86 -10.82
N TRP A 57 -23.65 -0.21 -11.40
CA TRP A 57 -23.04 -0.56 -12.68
C TRP A 57 -21.59 -0.96 -12.47
N ASP A 58 -21.14 -1.99 -13.19
CA ASP A 58 -19.75 -2.42 -13.15
C ASP A 58 -18.83 -1.28 -13.62
N GLN A 59 -17.85 -0.95 -12.79
CA GLN A 59 -16.74 -0.09 -13.19
C GLN A 59 -15.75 -0.96 -13.98
N LYS A 60 -15.81 -0.90 -15.31
CA LYS A 60 -14.84 -1.54 -16.20
C LYS A 60 -13.42 -1.04 -15.98
#